data_AF-A0A6I9XEH8-F1
#
_entry.id   AF-A0A6I9XEH8-F1
#
_cell.length_a   1.000
_cell.length_b   1.000
_cell.length_c   1.000
_cell.angle_alpha   90.00
_cell.angle_beta   90.00
_cell.angle_gamma   90.00
#
_symmetry.space_group_name_H-M   'P 1'
#
loop_
_entity.id
_entity.type
_entity.pdbx_description
1 polymer ?
#
loop_
_entity_poly.entity_id
_entity_poly.type
_entity_poly.pdbx_seq_one_letter_code
_entity_poly.pdbx_strand_id
1 'polypeptide(L)'
;MDETRHAVVQASRLPMSIIIIGVGNADFAAMEFLDADNRMLRSYTGEEAVRDIVQFVPFREFRNAPKETLAKAVLAELPQQVVQYFKHQNLAPLNSEPA
;
A
#
# COMPACT_ATOMS: atom_id res chain seq x y z
N MET A 1 -12.31 1.81 -12.82
CA MET A 1 -11.19 1.31 -11.97
C MET A 1 -9.88 1.27 -12.75
N ASP A 2 -9.89 1.31 -14.09
CA ASP A 2 -8.68 1.26 -14.90
C ASP A 2 -7.76 2.46 -14.69
N GLU A 3 -8.33 3.65 -14.52
CA GLU A 3 -7.60 4.89 -14.29
C GLU A 3 -6.94 4.88 -12.91
N THR A 4 -7.66 4.44 -11.88
CA THR A 4 -7.12 4.25 -10.52
C THR A 4 -5.97 3.26 -10.54
N ARG A 5 -6.15 2.11 -11.20
CA ARG A 5 -5.13 1.09 -11.35
C ARG A 5 -3.89 1.62 -12.07
N HIS A 6 -4.08 2.35 -13.16
CA HIS A 6 -2.98 2.99 -13.88
C HIS A 6 -2.25 4.01 -13.02
N ALA A 7 -2.97 4.84 -12.27
CA ALA A 7 -2.37 5.82 -11.36
C ALA A 7 -1.54 5.13 -10.26
N VAL A 8 -2.02 4.03 -9.69
CA VAL A 8 -1.27 3.23 -8.71
C VAL A 8 -0.02 2.63 -9.34
N VAL A 9 -0.11 2.07 -10.55
CA VAL A 9 1.08 1.58 -11.28
C VAL A 9 2.11 2.69 -11.49
N GLN A 10 1.70 3.90 -11.90
CA GLN A 10 2.62 5.03 -12.05
C GLN A 10 3.23 5.46 -10.70
N ALA A 11 2.40 5.52 -9.65
CA ALA A 11 2.83 5.90 -8.31
C ALA A 11 3.82 4.89 -7.69
N SER A 12 3.81 3.63 -8.12
CA SER A 12 4.73 2.59 -7.63
C SER A 12 6.23 2.94 -7.81
N ARG A 13 6.56 3.92 -8.66
CA ARG A 13 7.93 4.43 -8.85
C ARG A 13 8.32 5.56 -7.91
N LEU A 14 7.35 6.18 -7.25
CA LEU A 14 7.53 7.35 -6.40
C LEU A 14 7.76 6.94 -4.94
N PRO A 15 8.35 7.81 -4.09
CA PRO A 15 8.40 7.63 -2.64
C PRO A 15 7.00 7.82 -2.02
N MET A 16 6.07 6.95 -2.36
CA MET A 16 4.66 7.03 -2.00
C MET A 16 4.13 5.65 -1.59
N SER A 17 3.35 5.66 -0.52
CA SER A 17 2.51 4.55 -0.04
C SER A 17 1.08 5.07 0.12
N ILE A 18 0.09 4.23 -0.15
CA ILE A 18 -1.32 4.58 -0.18
C ILE A 18 -2.05 3.67 0.81
N ILE A 19 -2.77 4.27 1.76
CA ILE A 19 -3.66 3.52 2.65
C ILE A 19 -5.10 3.87 2.28
N ILE A 20 -5.91 2.85 2.02
CA ILE A 20 -7.33 2.97 1.72
C ILE A 20 -8.14 2.43 2.90
N ILE A 21 -8.94 3.28 3.54
CA ILE A 21 -9.80 2.87 4.66
C ILE A 21 -11.26 2.74 4.18
N GLY A 22 -11.78 1.51 4.18
CA GLY A 22 -13.17 1.22 3.83
C GLY A 22 -14.11 1.45 5.01
N VAL A 23 -14.99 2.44 4.94
CA VAL A 23 -16.02 2.72 5.97
C VAL A 23 -17.41 2.29 5.49
N GLY A 24 -18.25 1.86 6.44
CA GLY A 24 -19.61 1.40 6.15
C GLY A 24 -19.70 -0.05 5.66
N ASN A 25 -20.80 -0.38 4.98
CA ASN A 25 -21.20 -1.75 4.65
C ASN A 25 -21.20 -2.04 3.13
N ALA A 26 -20.52 -1.22 2.32
CA ALA A 26 -20.38 -1.47 0.89
C ALA A 26 -19.54 -2.72 0.60
N ASP A 27 -19.65 -3.23 -0.63
CA ASP A 27 -18.75 -4.24 -1.16
C ASP A 27 -17.37 -3.61 -1.45
N PHE A 28 -16.31 -4.27 -0.99
CA PHE A 28 -14.93 -3.79 -1.06
C PHE A 28 -14.03 -4.66 -1.94
N ALA A 29 -14.59 -5.58 -2.73
CA ALA A 29 -13.81 -6.46 -3.61
C ALA A 29 -12.84 -5.71 -4.55
N ALA A 30 -13.23 -4.51 -5.02
CA ALA A 30 -12.35 -3.69 -5.84
C ALA A 30 -11.16 -3.08 -5.08
N MET A 31 -11.29 -2.85 -3.77
CA MET A 31 -10.19 -2.34 -2.93
C MET A 31 -9.24 -3.47 -2.54
N GLU A 32 -9.77 -4.65 -2.22
CA GLU A 32 -8.98 -5.87 -2.02
C GLU A 32 -8.17 -6.24 -3.27
N PHE A 33 -8.70 -5.94 -4.46
CA PHE A 33 -7.94 -6.09 -5.70
C PHE A 33 -6.77 -5.10 -5.82
N LEU A 34 -6.90 -3.88 -5.26
CA LEU A 34 -5.85 -2.87 -5.30
C LEU A 34 -4.72 -3.14 -4.29
N ASP A 35 -5.02 -3.84 -3.19
CA ASP A 35 -4.09 -4.23 -2.12
C ASP A 35 -2.89 -5.04 -2.64
N ALA A 36 -3.08 -5.79 -3.74
CA ALA A 36 -2.01 -6.43 -4.50
C ALA A 36 -1.12 -7.46 -3.74
N ASP A 37 -1.41 -7.81 -2.48
CA ASP A 37 -0.67 -8.77 -1.64
C ASP A 37 -0.32 -10.09 -2.35
N ASN A 38 -1.18 -10.52 -3.26
CA ASN A 38 -1.08 -11.80 -3.96
C ASN A 38 -0.68 -11.69 -5.44
N ARG A 39 -0.66 -10.49 -6.04
CA ARG A 39 -0.46 -10.29 -7.48
C ARG A 39 0.04 -8.89 -7.80
N MET A 40 1.03 -8.79 -8.71
CA MET A 40 1.41 -7.49 -9.24
C MET A 40 0.28 -6.82 -10.00
N LEU A 41 -0.02 -5.58 -9.60
CA LEU A 41 -1.03 -4.74 -10.24
C LEU A 41 -0.58 -4.41 -11.67
N ARG A 42 -1.47 -4.59 -12.64
CA ARG A 42 -1.22 -4.25 -14.05
C ARG A 42 -2.11 -3.12 -14.50
N SER A 43 -1.59 -2.13 -15.20
CA SER A 43 -2.37 -1.04 -15.78
C SER A 43 -3.08 -1.49 -17.06
N TYR A 44 -3.96 -0.63 -17.60
CA TYR A 44 -4.60 -0.88 -18.90
C TYR A 44 -3.63 -0.84 -20.09
N THR A 45 -2.41 -0.29 -19.91
CA THR A 45 -1.35 -0.31 -20.95
C THR A 45 -0.54 -1.61 -20.93
N GLY A 46 -0.83 -2.52 -19.99
CA GLY A 46 -0.09 -3.77 -19.79
C GLY A 46 1.13 -3.64 -18.88
N GLU A 47 1.42 -2.43 -18.41
CA GLU A 47 2.53 -2.15 -17.50
C GLU A 47 2.26 -2.66 -16.08
N GLU A 48 3.26 -3.28 -15.46
CA GLU A 48 3.17 -3.78 -14.09
C GLU A 48 3.70 -2.76 -13.07
N ALA A 49 3.10 -2.73 -11.89
CA ALA A 49 3.65 -1.98 -10.76
C ALA A 49 5.06 -2.51 -10.42
N VAL A 50 6.00 -1.61 -10.12
CA VAL A 50 7.38 -2.02 -9.77
C VAL A 50 7.50 -2.46 -8.30
N ARG A 51 6.54 -2.06 -7.47
CA ARG A 51 6.45 -2.34 -6.05
C ARG A 51 4.98 -2.35 -5.66
N ASP A 52 4.70 -3.08 -4.58
CA ASP A 52 3.43 -2.93 -3.89
C ASP A 52 3.43 -1.65 -3.06
N ILE A 53 2.33 -0.90 -3.11
CA ILE A 53 2.21 0.42 -2.47
C ILE A 53 0.84 0.69 -1.88
N VAL A 54 -0.13 -0.24 -1.98
CA VAL A 54 -1.48 -0.04 -1.45
C VAL A 54 -1.62 -0.89 -0.20
N GLN A 55 -2.28 -0.36 0.83
CA GLN A 55 -2.80 -1.13 1.94
C GLN A 55 -4.29 -0.84 2.05
N PHE A 56 -5.14 -1.85 1.94
CA PHE A 56 -6.57 -1.74 2.20
C PHE A 56 -6.91 -2.20 3.62
N VAL A 57 -7.74 -1.42 4.31
CA VAL A 57 -8.25 -1.77 5.65
C VAL A 57 -9.76 -1.56 5.72
N PRO A 58 -10.57 -2.62 5.84
CA PRO A 58 -12.01 -2.50 6.08
C PRO A 58 -12.26 -2.14 7.55
N PHE A 59 -12.50 -0.85 7.83
CA PHE A 59 -12.71 -0.32 9.19
C PHE A 59 -13.82 -1.04 9.98
N ARG A 60 -14.83 -1.59 9.29
CA ARG A 60 -15.93 -2.32 9.92
C ARG A 60 -15.47 -3.53 10.75
N GLU A 61 -14.34 -4.14 10.41
CA GLU A 61 -13.79 -5.30 11.11
C GLU A 61 -13.18 -4.93 12.48
N PHE A 62 -12.90 -3.64 12.69
CA PHE A 62 -12.22 -3.12 13.88
C PHE A 62 -13.15 -2.34 14.81
N ARG A 63 -14.47 -2.27 14.55
CA ARG A 63 -15.40 -1.45 15.35
C ARG A 63 -15.38 -1.76 16.86
N ASN A 64 -15.18 -3.02 17.21
CA ASN A 64 -15.12 -3.49 18.60
C ASN A 64 -13.70 -3.87 19.03
N ALA A 65 -12.70 -3.60 18.18
CA ALA A 65 -11.31 -3.91 18.46
C ALA A 65 -10.63 -2.73 19.19
N PRO A 66 -9.57 -2.98 19.97
CA PRO A 66 -8.70 -1.93 20.48
C PRO A 66 -8.13 -1.06 19.34
N LYS A 67 -7.89 0.22 19.62
CA LYS A 67 -7.35 1.17 18.62
C LYS A 67 -5.99 0.72 18.09
N GLU A 68 -5.22 0.03 18.92
CA GLU A 68 -3.92 -0.53 18.62
C GLU A 68 -4.02 -1.61 17.55
N THR A 69 -5.11 -2.39 17.51
CA THR A 69 -5.35 -3.41 16.50
C THR A 69 -5.60 -2.78 15.12
N LEU A 70 -6.39 -1.70 15.08
CA LEU A 70 -6.57 -0.92 13.85
C LEU A 70 -5.26 -0.28 13.40
N ALA A 71 -4.51 0.35 14.32
CA ALA A 71 -3.23 0.97 13.99
C ALA A 71 -2.23 -0.05 13.43
N LYS A 72 -2.18 -1.27 14.00
CA LYS A 72 -1.36 -2.35 13.47
C LYS A 72 -1.75 -2.73 12.04
N ALA A 73 -3.04 -2.89 11.74
CA ALA A 73 -3.50 -3.23 10.40
C ALA A 73 -3.19 -2.11 9.39
N VAL A 74 -3.43 -0.85 9.77
CA VAL A 74 -3.18 0.34 8.93
C VAL A 74 -1.70 0.51 8.57
N LEU A 75 -0.79 0.12 9.47
CA LEU A 75 0.65 0.33 9.30
C LEU A 75 1.41 -0.96 8.95
N ALA A 76 0.71 -2.08 8.73
CA ALA A 76 1.34 -3.40 8.61
C ALA A 76 2.39 -3.46 7.50
N GLU A 77 2.08 -2.90 6.34
CA GLU A 77 2.93 -3.00 5.15
C GLU A 77 3.87 -1.83 4.92
N LEU A 78 3.59 -0.68 5.52
CA LEU A 78 4.39 0.53 5.33
C LEU A 78 5.91 0.29 5.52
N PRO A 79 6.39 -0.42 6.56
CA PRO A 79 7.81 -0.69 6.71
C PRO A 79 8.43 -1.39 5.50
N GLN A 80 7.75 -2.40 4.96
CA GLN A 80 8.21 -3.14 3.79
C GLN A 80 8.21 -2.26 2.54
N GLN A 81 7.14 -1.50 2.30
CA GLN A 81 7.01 -0.63 1.14
C GLN A 81 8.11 0.44 1.11
N VAL A 82 8.47 1.01 2.28
CA VAL A 82 9.60 1.94 2.43
C VAL A 82 10.92 1.26 2.07
N VAL A 83 11.21 0.09 2.66
CA VAL A 83 12.45 -0.65 2.35
C VAL A 83 12.54 -1.00 0.86
N GLN A 84 11.44 -1.40 0.24
CA GLN A 84 11.39 -1.69 -1.20
C GLN A 84 11.70 -0.45 -2.05
N TYR A 85 11.19 0.73 -1.69
CA TYR A 85 11.53 1.97 -2.41
C TYR A 85 13.03 2.27 -2.35
N PHE A 86 13.62 2.25 -1.15
CA PHE A 86 15.04 2.55 -0.98
C PHE A 86 15.92 1.56 -1.73
N LYS A 87 15.59 0.26 -1.67
CA LYS A 87 16.28 -0.78 -2.45
C LYS A 87 16.15 -0.52 -3.96
N HIS A 88 14.96 -0.20 -4.44
CA HIS A 88 14.72 0.10 -5.86
C HIS A 88 15.49 1.34 -6.35
N GLN A 89 15.66 2.34 -5.50
CA GLN A 89 16.42 3.56 -5.81
C GLN A 89 17.94 3.42 -5.55
N ASN A 90 18.42 2.26 -5.09
CA ASN A 90 19.80 2.05 -4.63
C ASN A 90 20.25 3.08 -3.58
N LEU A 91 19.33 3.50 -2.71
CA LEU A 91 19.61 4.42 -1.62
C LEU A 91 19.97 3.62 -0.36
N ALA A 92 21.19 3.81 0.11
CA ALA A 92 21.61 3.26 1.39
C ALA A 92 20.95 4.02 2.56
N PRO A 93 20.70 3.36 3.70
CA PRO A 93 20.32 4.06 4.92
C PRO A 93 21.37 5.13 5.25
N LEU A 94 20.92 6.30 5.67
CA LEU A 94 21.84 7.30 6.22
C LEU A 94 22.38 6.75 7.54
N ASN A 95 23.66 6.39 7.57
CA ASN A 95 24.36 6.16 8.83
C ASN A 95 24.39 7.49 9.58
N SER A 96 23.47 7.63 10.53
CA SER A 96 23.58 8.67 11.54
C SER A 96 24.70 8.19 12.47
N GLU A 97 25.91 8.74 12.33
CA GLU A 97 26.80 8.68 13.50
C GLU A 97 26.04 9.37 14.64
N PRO A 98 25.96 8.76 15.83
CA PRO A 98 25.34 9.41 16.96
C PRO A 98 26.07 10.73 17.21
N ALA A 99 25.32 11.82 17.23
CA ALA A 99 25.80 13.15 17.62
C ALA A 99 26.26 13.16 19.08
#